data_AF-A0A9E4PUK0-F1
#
_entry.id   AF-A0A9E4PUK0-F1
#
_cell.length_a   1.000
_cell.length_b   1.000
_cell.length_c   1.000
_cell.angle_alpha   90.00
_cell.angle_beta   90.00
_cell.angle_gamma   90.00
#
_symmetry.space_group_name_H-M   'P 1'
#
loop_
_entity.id
_entity.type
_entity.pdbx_description
1 polymer ?
#
loop_
_entity_poly.entity_id
_entity_poly.type
_entity_poly.pdbx_seq_one_letter_code
_entity_poly.pdbx_strand_id
1 'polypeptide(L)'
;MNAVAYRGGKLVALNWKTSNGLYPEYALQVAAYAKALGEMTGNPVTEAWAVRLEKASPEFEARRVVDLDTAFIAFRAALYLWRAMQGKLLGEGT
;
A
#
# COMPACT_ATOMS: atom_id res chain seq x y z
N MET A 1 -5.62 0.74 3.79
CA MET A 1 -5.75 2.21 3.75
C MET A 1 -6.78 2.55 4.78
N ASN A 2 -6.51 3.59 5.56
CA ASN A 2 -7.29 3.88 6.75
C ASN A 2 -7.92 5.27 6.71
N ALA A 3 -7.33 6.20 5.96
CA ALA A 3 -7.84 7.55 5.80
C ALA A 3 -7.53 8.10 4.41
N VAL A 4 -8.31 9.09 3.99
CA VAL A 4 -8.09 9.90 2.79
C VAL A 4 -8.08 11.37 3.18
N ALA A 5 -7.33 12.18 2.44
CA ALA A 5 -7.25 13.61 2.63
C ALA A 5 -7.19 14.33 1.27
N TYR A 6 -7.33 15.65 1.30
CA TYR A 6 -7.13 16.50 0.14
C TYR A 6 -5.96 17.44 0.38
N ARG A 7 -5.06 17.52 -0.60
CA ARG A 7 -3.95 18.48 -0.61
C ARG A 7 -3.94 19.18 -1.97
N GLY A 8 -4.16 20.50 -1.96
CA GLY A 8 -4.28 21.28 -3.20
C GLY A 8 -5.38 20.74 -4.14
N GLY A 9 -6.51 20.31 -3.57
CA GLY A 9 -7.63 19.72 -4.33
C GLY A 9 -7.41 18.29 -4.83
N LYS A 10 -6.24 17.70 -4.60
CA LYS A 10 -5.91 16.34 -5.05
C LYS A 10 -6.08 15.33 -3.91
N LEU A 11 -6.55 14.14 -4.26
CA LEU A 11 -6.80 13.06 -3.32
C LEU A 11 -5.46 12.44 -2.86
N VAL A 12 -5.36 12.20 -1.55
CA VAL A 12 -4.20 11.62 -0.87
C VAL A 12 -4.66 10.46 0.01
N ALA A 13 -3.97 9.33 -0.06
CA ALA A 13 -4.23 8.15 0.76
C ALA A 13 -3.27 8.07 1.96
N LEU A 14 -3.79 7.72 3.14
CA LEU A 14 -3.00 7.50 4.34
C LEU A 14 -3.26 6.11 4.94
N ASN A 15 -2.18 5.51 5.46
CA ASN A 15 -2.22 4.21 6.10
C ASN A 15 -1.47 4.26 7.43
N TRP A 16 -2.22 4.23 8.53
CA TRP A 16 -1.67 4.26 9.89
C TRP A 16 -1.09 2.90 10.29
N LYS A 17 0.00 2.93 11.07
CA LYS A 17 0.71 1.76 11.58
C LYS A 17 1.08 1.99 13.04
N THR A 18 0.85 0.99 13.87
CA THR A 18 1.32 0.94 15.27
C THR A 18 2.47 -0.07 15.42
N SER A 19 3.17 -0.38 14.32
CA SER A 19 4.34 -1.25 14.32
C SER A 19 5.56 -0.57 14.93
N ASN A 20 6.60 -1.35 15.27
CA ASN A 20 7.85 -0.81 15.81
C ASN A 20 8.65 0.01 14.78
N GLY A 21 8.31 -0.04 13.49
CA GLY A 21 8.97 0.74 12.44
C GLY A 21 8.10 0.88 11.18
N LEU A 22 8.55 1.72 10.24
CA LEU A 22 8.02 1.75 8.87
C LEU A 22 8.84 0.81 7.99
N TYR A 23 8.18 -0.22 7.45
CA TYR A 23 8.81 -1.20 6.58
C TYR A 23 8.48 -0.92 5.11
N PRO A 24 9.38 -1.25 4.16
CA PRO A 24 9.19 -0.98 2.74
C PRO A 24 7.89 -1.55 2.16
N GLU A 25 7.44 -2.71 2.63
CA GLU A 25 6.24 -3.41 2.16
C GLU A 25 4.96 -2.60 2.42
N TYR A 26 4.99 -1.62 3.34
CA TYR A 26 3.86 -0.72 3.55
C TYR A 26 3.58 0.16 2.33
N ALA A 27 4.59 0.43 1.49
CA ALA A 27 4.40 1.07 0.20
C ALA A 27 3.51 0.22 -0.72
N LEU A 28 3.69 -1.10 -0.74
CA LEU A 28 2.88 -2.02 -1.54
C LEU A 28 1.41 -1.98 -1.09
N GLN A 29 1.18 -2.06 0.22
CA GLN A 29 -0.16 -2.03 0.77
C GLN A 29 -0.89 -0.72 0.44
N VAL A 30 -0.27 0.44 0.71
CA VAL A 30 -0.95 1.72 0.49
C VAL A 30 -1.13 2.01 -1.00
N ALA A 31 -0.20 1.59 -1.87
CA ALA A 31 -0.34 1.74 -3.31
C ALA A 31 -1.50 0.90 -3.88
N ALA A 32 -1.67 -0.34 -3.40
CA ALA A 32 -2.80 -1.19 -3.79
C ALA A 32 -4.15 -0.52 -3.49
N TYR A 33 -4.31 0.01 -2.27
CA TYR A 33 -5.54 0.71 -1.90
C TYR A 33 -5.70 2.04 -2.66
N ALA A 34 -4.62 2.78 -2.90
CA ALA A 34 -4.66 4.03 -3.64
C ALA A 34 -5.17 3.81 -5.08
N LYS A 35 -4.73 2.73 -5.74
CA LYS A 35 -5.23 2.34 -7.05
C LYS A 35 -6.69 1.91 -7.02
N ALA A 36 -7.07 1.03 -6.09
CA ALA A 36 -8.46 0.61 -5.94
C ALA A 36 -9.40 1.80 -5.69
N LEU A 37 -9.01 2.74 -4.82
CA LEU A 37 -9.81 3.94 -4.55
C LEU A 37 -9.98 4.82 -5.80
N GLY A 38 -8.89 5.01 -6.56
CA GLY A 38 -8.94 5.76 -7.81
C GLY A 38 -9.87 5.14 -8.84
N GLU A 39 -9.82 3.81 -9.00
CA GLU A 39 -10.71 3.06 -9.91
C GLU A 39 -12.18 3.14 -9.48
N MET A 40 -12.46 2.98 -8.19
CA MET A 40 -13.84 2.99 -7.66
C MET A 40 -14.49 4.37 -7.74
N THR A 41 -13.71 5.44 -7.61
CA THR A 41 -14.24 6.82 -7.51
C THR A 41 -14.10 7.62 -8.79
N GLY A 42 -13.31 7.14 -9.76
CA GLY A 42 -12.91 7.91 -10.94
C GLY A 42 -11.96 9.08 -10.64
N ASN A 43 -11.52 9.25 -9.38
CA ASN A 43 -10.63 10.32 -8.96
C ASN A 43 -9.27 9.75 -8.51
N PRO A 44 -8.20 9.90 -9.29
CA PRO A 44 -6.92 9.26 -8.99
C PRO A 44 -6.30 9.82 -7.69
N VAL A 45 -5.78 8.90 -6.87
CA VAL A 45 -4.93 9.26 -5.72
C VAL A 45 -3.56 9.69 -6.23
N THR A 46 -3.12 10.87 -5.80
CA THR A 46 -1.88 11.51 -6.29
C THR A 46 -0.70 11.37 -5.33
N GLU A 47 -0.98 11.15 -4.05
CA GLU A 47 0.03 10.87 -3.03
C GLU A 47 -0.46 9.78 -2.09
N ALA A 48 0.46 8.96 -1.58
CA ALA A 48 0.16 7.99 -0.55
C ALA A 48 1.23 8.00 0.53
N TRP A 49 0.81 7.84 1.78
CA TRP A 49 1.66 7.95 2.95
C TRP A 49 1.47 6.75 3.89
N ALA A 50 2.59 6.19 4.33
CA ALA A 50 2.63 5.31 5.49
C ALA A 50 2.97 6.15 6.72
N VAL A 51 2.13 6.06 7.74
CA VAL A 51 2.27 6.87 8.97
C VAL A 51 2.38 5.92 10.15
N ARG A 52 3.56 5.87 10.79
CA ARG A 52 3.77 5.15 12.05
C ARG A 52 3.45 6.06 13.21
N LEU A 53 2.56 5.59 14.08
CA LEU A 53 2.28 6.19 15.37
C LEU A 53 3.08 5.42 16.43
N GLU A 54 3.83 6.15 17.25
CA GLU A 54 4.53 5.57 18.39
C GLU A 54 3.51 5.14 19.47
N LYS A 55 3.83 4.11 20.25
CA LYS A 55 2.89 3.48 21.20
C LYS A 55 2.89 4.14 22.59
N ALA A 56 4.04 4.65 23.03
CA ALA A 56 4.28 5.14 24.38
C ALA A 56 4.33 6.68 24.47
N SER A 57 4.43 7.37 23.34
CA SER A 57 4.64 8.80 23.21
C SER A 57 3.80 9.36 22.06
N PRO A 58 3.49 10.67 22.05
CA PRO A 58 2.71 11.30 20.99
C PRO A 58 3.54 11.60 19.72
N GLU A 59 4.50 10.74 19.40
CA GLU A 59 5.38 10.88 18.24
C GLU A 59 4.85 10.11 17.02
N PHE A 60 5.20 10.60 15.83
CA PHE A 60 4.90 9.89 14.59
C PHE A 60 6.03 9.99 13.57
N GLU A 61 6.08 9.02 12.68
CA GLU A 61 6.94 9.02 11.50
C GLU A 61 6.08 8.87 10.25
N ALA A 62 6.25 9.74 9.27
CA ALA A 62 5.50 9.69 8.01
C ALA A 62 6.46 9.55 6.82
N ARG A 63 6.23 8.55 5.98
CA ARG A 63 6.97 8.37 4.73
C ARG A 63 6.02 8.32 3.55
N ARG A 64 6.28 9.16 2.55
CA ARG A 64 5.57 9.15 1.28
C ARG A 64 6.05 7.98 0.43
N VAL A 65 5.13 7.32 -0.28
CA VAL A 65 5.49 6.41 -1.37
C VAL A 65 6.11 7.23 -2.50
N VAL A 66 7.32 6.86 -2.92
CA VAL A 66 8.06 7.60 -3.96
C VAL A 66 7.35 7.52 -5.31
N ASP A 67 6.94 6.32 -5.69
CA ASP A 67 6.25 6.04 -6.95
C ASP A 67 5.11 5.03 -6.70
N LEU A 68 3.88 5.49 -6.84
CA LEU A 68 2.67 4.71 -6.63
C LEU A 68 2.48 3.61 -7.68
N ASP A 69 2.89 3.86 -8.92
CA ASP A 69 2.72 2.92 -10.02
C ASP A 69 3.70 1.76 -9.88
N THR A 70 4.97 2.09 -9.63
CA THR A 70 6.00 1.08 -9.35
C THR A 70 5.63 0.24 -8.12
N ALA A 71 5.18 0.87 -7.04
CA ALA A 71 4.75 0.15 -5.83
C ALA A 71 3.52 -0.75 -6.09
N PHE A 72 2.57 -0.32 -6.94
CA PHE A 72 1.43 -1.15 -7.32
C PHE A 72 1.82 -2.34 -8.20
N ILE A 73 2.75 -2.14 -9.14
CA ILE A 73 3.32 -3.24 -9.94
C ILE A 73 3.96 -4.28 -9.02
N ALA A 74 4.79 -3.83 -8.07
CA ALA A 74 5.42 -4.72 -7.10
C ALA A 74 4.39 -5.45 -6.22
N PHE A 75 3.32 -4.78 -5.80
CA PHE A 75 2.22 -5.41 -5.08
C PHE A 75 1.57 -6.54 -5.90
N ARG A 76 1.24 -6.29 -7.17
CA ARG A 76 0.65 -7.31 -8.05
C ARG A 76 1.60 -8.47 -8.30
N ALA A 77 2.89 -8.20 -8.48
CA ALA A 77 3.91 -9.24 -8.64
C ALA A 77 3.97 -10.15 -7.40
N ALA A 78 3.99 -9.57 -6.19
CA ALA A 78 3.96 -10.33 -4.95
C ALA A 78 2.67 -11.15 -4.80
N LEU A 79 1.51 -10.57 -5.15
CA LEU A 79 0.23 -11.27 -5.13
C LEU A 79 0.21 -12.47 -6.10
N TYR A 80 0.74 -12.30 -7.30
CA TYR A 80 0.83 -13.39 -8.28
C TYR A 80 1.81 -14.48 -7.86
N LEU A 81 2.97 -14.11 -7.31
CA LEU A 81 3.89 -15.08 -6.74
C LEU A 81 3.22 -15.88 -5.62
N TRP A 82 2.56 -15.20 -4.68
CA TRP A 82 1.84 -15.87 -3.60
C TRP A 82 0.76 -16.82 -4.13
N ARG A 83 -0.08 -16.38 -5.07
CA ARG A 83 -1.10 -17.24 -5.71
C ARG A 83 -0.49 -18.45 -6.39
N ALA A 84 0.62 -18.26 -7.09
CA ALA A 84 1.34 -19.34 -7.75
C ALA A 84 1.82 -20.36 -6.69
N MET A 85 2.41 -19.91 -5.58
CA MET A 85 2.83 -20.79 -4.48
C MET A 85 1.67 -21.49 -3.75
N GLN A 86 0.45 -20.94 -3.78
CA GLN A 86 -0.75 -21.60 -3.26
C GLN A 86 -1.36 -22.61 -4.26
N GLY A 87 -1.03 -22.49 -5.55
CA GLY A 87 -1.43 -23.44 -6.57
C GLY A 87 -0.47 -24.63 -6.63
N LYS A 88 -0.99 -25.80 -7.05
CA LYS A 88 -0.15 -26.89 -7.53
C LYS A 88 0.47 -26.47 -8.88
N LEU A 89 1.51 -25.64 -8.88
CA LEU A 89 2.30 -25.33 -10.09
C LEU A 89 3.00 -26.57 -10.66
N LEU A 90 3.03 -27.64 -9.86
CA LEU A 90 3.48 -28.97 -10.23
C LEU A 90 2.26 -29.88 -10.26
N GLY A 91 1.97 -30.47 -11.43
CA GLY A 91 1.06 -31.61 -11.49
C GLY A 91 1.69 -32.82 -10.80
N GLU A 92 0.89 -33.64 -10.12
CA GLU A 92 1.33 -34.99 -9.73
C GLU A 92 1.55 -35.75 -11.05
N GLY A 93 2.80 -36.13 -11.34
CA GLY A 93 3.15 -36.84 -12.56
C GLY A 93 2.27 -38.09 -12.71
N THR A 94 1.54 -38.16 -13.82
CA THR A 94 0.85 -39.38 -14.28
C THR A 94 1.84 -40.48 -14.58
#